data_AF-A0A0H2R415-F1
#
_entry.id   AF-A0A0H2R415-F1
#
_cell.length_a   1.000
_cell.length_b   1.000
_cell.length_c   1.000
_cell.angle_alpha   90.00
_cell.angle_beta   90.00
_cell.angle_gamma   90.00
#
_symmetry.space_group_name_H-M   'P 1'
#
loop_
_entity.id
_entity.type
_entity.pdbx_description
1 polymer ?
#
loop_
_entity_poly.entity_id
_entity_poly.type
_entity_poly.pdbx_seq_one_letter_code
_entity_poly.pdbx_strand_id
1 'polypeptide(L)'
;MPISGDAVWWLLHGATHGIPTFSSVGHFPIRASGNFYVAAVKVKHIYYFTTVKEGDCRVTYTDENGDVHYSVIFYVLINRHVCPIPALVWREFWPRRDPLYRPESDSAKLDDEHLESCLNILQEFEHHRRLAE
;
A
#
# COMPACT_ATOMS: atom_id res chain seq x y z
N MET A 1 13.39 -18.55 2.80
CA MET A 1 12.05 -18.52 2.18
C MET A 1 11.90 -17.17 1.49
N PRO A 2 11.72 -17.12 0.17
CA PRO A 2 11.41 -15.86 -0.51
C PRO A 2 9.95 -15.52 -0.20
N ILE A 3 9.69 -14.24 0.08
CA ILE A 3 8.33 -13.72 0.24
C ILE A 3 7.89 -13.38 -1.18
N SER A 4 7.37 -14.38 -1.92
CA SER A 4 6.71 -14.14 -3.21
C SER A 4 5.41 -13.36 -2.97
N GLY A 5 4.99 -12.56 -3.94
CA GLY A 5 3.79 -11.72 -3.89
C GLY A 5 2.44 -12.46 -3.81
N ASP A 6 2.42 -13.72 -3.38
CA ASP A 6 1.22 -14.56 -3.30
C ASP A 6 0.30 -14.25 -2.10
N ALA A 7 0.76 -13.45 -1.15
CA ALA A 7 0.09 -13.31 0.14
C ALA A 7 -0.90 -12.14 0.26
N VAL A 8 -0.86 -11.13 -0.61
CA VAL A 8 -1.54 -9.85 -0.35
C VAL A 8 -2.46 -9.44 -1.50
N TRP A 9 -3.71 -9.10 -1.16
CA TRP A 9 -4.77 -8.75 -2.11
C TRP A 9 -5.45 -7.44 -1.67
N TRP A 10 -6.07 -6.75 -2.62
CA TRP A 10 -6.90 -5.58 -2.35
C TRP A 10 -8.38 -5.94 -2.41
N LEU A 11 -9.10 -5.77 -1.30
CA LEU A 11 -10.55 -5.89 -1.26
C LEU A 11 -11.17 -4.54 -1.60
N LEU A 12 -11.86 -4.44 -2.74
CA LEU A 12 -12.65 -3.25 -3.06
C LEU A 12 -13.81 -3.14 -2.07
N HIS A 13 -13.87 -2.02 -1.36
CA HIS A 13 -14.98 -1.66 -0.50
C HIS A 13 -15.60 -0.36 -1.04
N GLY A 14 -16.87 -0.44 -1.44
CA GLY A 14 -17.59 0.70 -2.00
C GLY A 14 -19.09 0.55 -1.82
N ALA A 15 -19.76 1.67 -1.54
CA ALA A 15 -21.21 1.74 -1.41
C ALA A 15 -21.88 1.48 -2.76
N THR A 16 -22.30 0.24 -3.01
CA THR A 16 -23.08 -0.08 -4.22
C THR A 16 -24.58 0.10 -4.00
N HIS A 17 -25.16 -0.25 -2.86
CA HIS A 17 -26.54 0.15 -2.48
C HIS A 17 -26.70 0.08 -0.96
N GLY A 18 -27.07 1.19 -0.30
CA GLY A 18 -26.97 1.36 1.16
C GLY A 18 -25.60 1.92 1.56
N ILE A 19 -25.39 2.21 2.86
CA ILE A 19 -24.07 2.58 3.40
C ILE A 19 -23.42 1.28 3.91
N PRO A 20 -22.80 0.44 3.05
CA PRO A 20 -22.03 -0.67 3.56
C PRO A 20 -20.87 -0.10 4.38
N THR A 21 -20.76 -0.60 5.59
CA THR A 21 -19.65 -0.34 6.48
C THR A 21 -18.59 -1.41 6.27
N PHE A 22 -17.33 -1.03 6.43
CA PHE A 22 -16.24 -1.97 6.37
C PHE A 22 -16.41 -3.03 7.46
N SER A 23 -16.36 -4.30 7.06
CA SER A 23 -16.33 -5.43 7.98
C SER A 23 -15.15 -6.34 7.67
N SER A 24 -14.40 -6.70 8.71
CA SER A 24 -13.32 -7.68 8.64
C SER A 24 -13.81 -9.13 8.63
N VAL A 25 -15.12 -9.37 8.86
CA VAL A 25 -15.69 -10.72 8.95
C VAL A 25 -15.49 -11.47 7.64
N GLY A 26 -14.89 -12.67 7.71
CA GLY A 26 -14.62 -13.51 6.54
C GLY A 26 -13.40 -13.10 5.72
N HIS A 27 -12.67 -12.06 6.16
CA HIS A 27 -11.47 -11.55 5.51
C HIS A 27 -10.29 -11.49 6.50
N PHE A 28 -9.08 -11.29 5.97
CA PHE A 28 -7.86 -11.17 6.79
C PHE A 28 -7.19 -9.82 6.57
N PRO A 29 -7.86 -8.69 6.91
CA PRO A 29 -7.31 -7.36 6.68
C PRO A 29 -6.04 -7.12 7.49
N ILE A 30 -5.08 -6.42 6.88
CA ILE A 30 -3.82 -6.05 7.51
C ILE A 30 -4.10 -4.95 8.52
N ARG A 31 -3.90 -5.27 9.80
CA ARG A 31 -4.11 -4.33 10.90
C ARG A 31 -2.95 -3.34 10.96
N ALA A 32 -3.27 -2.04 10.96
CA ALA A 32 -2.31 -0.97 11.13
C ALA A 32 -2.03 -0.71 12.62
N SER A 33 -3.08 -0.46 13.40
CA SER A 33 -3.03 -0.27 14.85
C SER A 33 -4.42 -0.36 15.47
N GLY A 34 -4.56 -0.98 16.64
CA GLY A 34 -5.85 -1.09 17.33
C GLY A 34 -6.97 -1.67 16.43
N ASN A 35 -8.02 -0.87 16.19
CA ASN A 35 -9.16 -1.22 15.32
C ASN A 35 -9.06 -0.62 13.90
N PHE A 36 -7.86 -0.16 13.51
CA PHE A 36 -7.57 0.40 12.19
C PHE A 36 -6.85 -0.60 11.30
N TYR A 37 -7.23 -0.62 10.02
CA TYR A 37 -6.70 -1.49 8.98
C TYR A 37 -6.13 -0.67 7.83
N VAL A 38 -5.11 -1.21 7.16
CA VAL A 38 -4.47 -0.56 6.02
C VAL A 38 -5.46 -0.48 4.86
N ALA A 39 -5.66 0.72 4.35
CA ALA A 39 -6.50 1.00 3.21
C ALA A 39 -5.79 1.85 2.17
N ALA A 40 -6.34 1.93 0.97
CA ALA A 40 -5.89 2.84 -0.06
C ALA A 40 -7.07 3.41 -0.85
N VAL A 41 -6.93 4.67 -1.28
CA VAL A 41 -7.85 5.29 -2.24
C VAL A 41 -7.14 5.40 -3.58
N LYS A 42 -7.77 4.87 -4.64
CA LYS A 42 -7.24 4.98 -6.00
C LYS A 42 -7.81 6.22 -6.67
N VAL A 43 -6.95 7.15 -7.06
CA VAL A 43 -7.31 8.31 -7.89
C VAL A 43 -6.50 8.24 -9.17
N LYS A 44 -7.18 8.02 -10.31
CA LYS A 44 -6.54 7.74 -11.60
C LYS A 44 -5.58 6.54 -11.49
N HIS A 45 -4.28 6.79 -11.56
CA HIS A 45 -3.21 5.78 -11.50
C HIS A 45 -2.46 5.76 -10.15
N ILE A 46 -2.83 6.64 -9.21
CA ILE A 46 -2.15 6.80 -7.91
C ILE A 46 -2.98 6.12 -6.82
N TYR A 47 -2.29 5.44 -5.89
CA TYR A 47 -2.87 4.89 -4.67
C TYR A 47 -2.40 5.72 -3.47
N TYR A 48 -3.34 6.37 -2.79
CA TYR A 48 -3.06 7.06 -1.54
C TYR A 48 -3.34 6.12 -0.37
N PHE A 49 -2.30 5.74 0.37
CA PHE A 49 -2.42 4.88 1.54
C PHE A 49 -3.04 5.63 2.71
N THR A 50 -3.90 4.94 3.45
CA THR A 50 -4.59 5.46 4.63
C THR A 50 -4.97 4.30 5.56
N THR A 51 -5.79 4.59 6.57
CA THR A 51 -6.40 3.60 7.45
C THR A 51 -7.93 3.70 7.45
N VAL A 52 -8.58 2.56 7.66
CA VAL A 52 -10.03 2.46 7.89
C VAL A 52 -10.30 1.78 9.21
N LYS A 53 -11.32 2.24 9.95
CA LYS A 53 -11.76 1.60 11.18
C LYS A 53 -12.84 0.55 10.89
N GLU A 54 -12.88 -0.52 11.67
CA GLU A 54 -14.02 -1.46 11.65
C GLU A 54 -15.35 -0.70 11.80
N GLY A 55 -16.30 -0.95 10.90
CA GLY A 55 -17.61 -0.30 10.91
C GLY A 55 -17.66 1.07 10.22
N ASP A 56 -16.55 1.61 9.73
CA ASP A 56 -16.56 2.87 8.97
C ASP A 56 -16.90 2.62 7.49
N CYS A 57 -17.62 3.55 6.88
CA CYS A 57 -18.00 3.52 5.46
C CYS A 57 -17.21 4.50 4.59
N ARG A 58 -16.23 5.20 5.20
CA ARG A 58 -15.42 6.22 4.54
C ARG A 58 -14.02 6.24 5.12
N VAL A 59 -13.08 6.70 4.31
CA VAL A 59 -11.69 6.95 4.71
C VAL A 59 -11.30 8.38 4.40
N THR A 60 -10.31 8.87 5.13
CA THR A 60 -9.67 10.17 4.89
C THR A 60 -8.26 9.91 4.38
N TYR A 61 -7.81 10.55 3.30
CA TYR A 61 -6.45 10.41 2.79
C TYR A 61 -5.83 11.78 2.52
N THR A 62 -4.51 11.83 2.54
CA THR A 62 -3.73 13.03 2.20
C THR A 62 -3.12 12.83 0.82
N ASP A 63 -3.26 13.82 -0.05
CA ASP A 63 -2.68 13.79 -1.39
C ASP A 63 -1.21 14.25 -1.41
N GLU A 64 -0.60 14.31 -2.59
CA GLU A 64 0.79 14.75 -2.79
C GLU A 64 1.04 16.21 -2.42
N ASN A 65 -0.01 17.03 -2.35
CA ASN A 65 0.08 18.44 -1.98
C ASN A 65 -0.09 18.65 -0.46
N GLY A 66 -0.40 17.58 0.28
CA GLY A 66 -0.71 17.65 1.71
C GLY A 66 -2.18 17.95 2.00
N ASP A 67 -3.04 18.00 0.98
CA ASP A 67 -4.46 18.29 1.15
C ASP A 67 -5.22 17.05 1.60
N VAL A 68 -6.21 17.27 2.48
CA VAL A 68 -6.99 16.19 3.10
C VAL A 68 -8.31 15.98 2.37
N HIS A 69 -8.53 14.75 1.92
CA HIS A 69 -9.70 14.33 1.14
C HIS A 69 -10.45 13.18 1.82
N TYR A 70 -11.71 12.96 1.44
CA TYR A 70 -12.50 11.81 1.89
C TYR A 70 -12.97 10.97 0.72
N SER A 71 -13.10 9.66 0.93
CA SER A 71 -13.66 8.74 -0.07
C SER A 71 -14.55 7.67 0.57
N VAL A 72 -15.63 7.34 -0.13
CA VAL A 72 -16.53 6.20 0.17
C VAL A 72 -16.20 4.96 -0.68
N ILE A 73 -15.22 5.08 -1.59
CA ILE A 73 -14.67 3.99 -2.39
C ILE A 73 -13.19 3.85 -2.04
N PHE A 74 -12.85 2.75 -1.40
CA PHE A 74 -11.49 2.47 -0.96
C PHE A 74 -11.20 0.98 -1.04
N TYR A 75 -9.92 0.64 -0.97
CA TYR A 75 -9.45 -0.73 -0.97
C TYR A 75 -8.88 -1.06 0.39
N VAL A 76 -9.24 -2.20 0.96
CA VAL A 76 -8.63 -2.68 2.20
C VAL A 76 -7.60 -3.74 1.84
N LEU A 77 -6.40 -3.60 2.41
CA LEU A 77 -5.33 -4.55 2.20
C LEU A 77 -5.62 -5.80 3.01
N ILE A 78 -5.73 -6.96 2.35
CA ILE A 78 -6.06 -8.23 2.97
C ILE A 78 -5.01 -9.30 2.67
N ASN A 79 -4.84 -10.24 3.59
CA ASN A 79 -4.05 -11.44 3.36
C ASN A 79 -4.90 -12.49 2.63
N ARG A 80 -4.34 -13.14 1.61
CA ARG A 80 -5.01 -14.18 0.81
C ARG A 80 -5.28 -15.44 1.62
N HIS A 81 -4.41 -15.75 2.57
CA HIS A 81 -4.42 -17.00 3.30
C HIS A 81 -4.46 -16.75 4.81
N VAL A 82 -5.13 -17.63 5.55
CA VAL A 82 -5.11 -17.71 7.03
C VAL A 82 -3.73 -18.11 7.57
N CYS A 83 -2.72 -18.19 6.70
CA CYS A 83 -1.44 -18.75 7.02
C CYS A 83 -0.81 -17.95 8.17
N PRO A 84 -0.25 -18.60 9.21
CA PRO A 84 0.49 -17.95 10.27
C PRO A 84 1.83 -17.49 9.70
N ILE A 85 1.80 -16.60 8.72
CA ILE A 85 2.99 -15.87 8.31
C ILE A 85 3.38 -15.06 9.54
N PRO A 86 4.63 -15.16 10.04
CA PRO A 86 5.09 -14.30 11.11
C PRO A 86 4.75 -12.85 10.71
N ALA A 87 4.29 -12.06 11.71
CA ALA A 87 3.82 -10.69 11.57
C ALA A 87 4.41 -9.99 10.34
N LEU A 88 3.56 -9.41 9.48
CA LEU A 88 4.02 -8.65 8.31
C LEU A 88 5.16 -7.73 8.73
N VAL A 89 6.38 -8.13 8.38
CA VAL A 89 7.57 -7.33 8.62
C VAL A 89 7.57 -6.34 7.47
N TRP A 90 7.27 -5.09 7.76
CA TRP A 90 7.60 -4.00 6.85
C TRP A 90 9.11 -4.07 6.63
N ARG A 91 9.49 -4.43 5.41
CA ARG A 91 10.89 -4.43 5.01
C ARG A 91 11.17 -3.08 4.38
N GLU A 92 12.36 -2.54 4.64
CA GLU A 92 12.84 -1.41 3.87
C GLU A 92 12.86 -1.85 2.40
N PHE A 93 11.93 -1.29 1.63
CA PHE A 93 12.03 -1.28 0.18
C PHE A 93 12.81 -0.06 -0.30
N TRP A 94 13.23 0.81 0.64
CA TRP A 94 13.72 2.14 0.31
C TRP A 94 14.77 2.64 1.30
N PRO A 95 15.91 3.19 0.83
CA PRO A 95 16.33 3.31 -0.57
C PRO A 95 16.95 2.01 -1.13
N ARG A 96 16.94 0.91 -0.38
CA ARG A 96 17.56 -0.35 -0.79
C ARG A 96 16.51 -1.42 -1.00
N ARG A 97 16.54 -2.03 -2.18
CA ARG A 97 15.77 -3.22 -2.53
C ARG A 97 16.05 -4.35 -1.53
N ASP A 98 14.99 -5.01 -1.05
CA ASP A 98 15.12 -6.21 -0.22
C ASP A 98 15.90 -7.30 -0.98
N PRO A 99 17.05 -7.80 -0.47
CA PRO A 99 17.83 -8.86 -1.11
C PRO A 99 17.06 -10.17 -1.32
N LEU A 100 15.97 -10.37 -0.58
CA LEU A 100 15.12 -11.56 -0.66
C LEU A 100 13.92 -11.39 -1.60
N TYR A 101 13.64 -10.17 -2.07
CA TYR A 101 12.56 -9.90 -3.02
C TYR A 101 12.97 -10.29 -4.45
N ARG A 102 12.11 -11.04 -5.13
CA ARG A 102 12.29 -11.45 -6.52
C ARG A 102 11.01 -11.19 -7.32
N PRO A 103 11.06 -10.40 -8.41
CA PRO A 103 9.90 -10.14 -9.26
C PRO A 103 9.62 -11.38 -10.09
N GLU A 104 8.47 -12.00 -9.86
CA GLU A 104 8.10 -13.26 -10.52
C GLU A 104 7.37 -13.04 -11.86
N SER A 105 6.77 -11.86 -12.07
CA SER A 105 6.05 -11.51 -13.30
C SER A 105 6.80 -10.44 -14.10
N ASP A 106 6.57 -10.39 -15.41
CA ASP A 106 7.17 -9.36 -16.27
C ASP A 106 6.66 -7.95 -15.92
N SER A 107 5.41 -7.83 -15.46
CA SER A 107 4.89 -6.57 -14.92
C SER A 107 5.68 -6.13 -13.68
N ALA A 108 5.93 -7.04 -12.73
CA ALA A 108 6.68 -6.71 -11.52
C ALA A 108 8.14 -6.32 -11.83
N LYS A 109 8.76 -6.93 -12.85
CA LYS A 109 10.10 -6.54 -13.30
C LYS A 109 10.12 -5.13 -13.88
N LEU A 110 9.14 -4.79 -14.71
CA LEU A 110 9.02 -3.44 -15.28
C LEU A 110 8.77 -2.38 -14.20
N ASP A 111 7.92 -2.70 -13.22
CA ASP A 111 7.67 -1.83 -12.07
C ASP A 111 8.96 -1.63 -11.24
N ASP A 112 9.72 -2.71 -11.00
CA ASP A 112 11.03 -2.64 -10.33
C ASP A 112 12.02 -1.74 -11.07
N GLU A 113 12.18 -1.93 -12.38
CA GLU A 113 13.07 -1.14 -13.23
C GLU A 113 12.70 0.35 -13.20
N HIS A 114 11.39 0.64 -13.27
CA HIS A 114 10.89 2.00 -13.19
C HIS A 114 11.17 2.64 -11.82
N LEU A 115 10.92 1.91 -10.73
CA LEU A 115 11.18 2.37 -9.37
C LEU A 115 12.67 2.63 -9.13
N GLU A 116 13.54 1.75 -9.62
CA GLU A 116 15.00 1.91 -9.53
C GLU A 116 15.50 3.11 -10.33
N SER A 117 14.91 3.38 -11.51
CA SER A 117 15.21 4.59 -12.27
C SER A 117 14.83 5.86 -11.50
N CYS A 118 13.63 5.91 -10.92
CA CYS A 118 13.17 7.03 -10.10
C CYS A 118 14.07 7.25 -8.87
N LEU A 119 14.53 6.16 -8.23
CA LEU A 119 15.47 6.19 -7.11
C LEU A 119 16.77 6.89 -7.45
N ASN A 120 17.37 6.49 -8.57
CA ASN A 120 18.66 7.01 -8.99
C ASN A 120 18.56 8.53 -9.26
N ILE A 121 17.49 8.96 -9.92
CA ILE A 121 17.24 10.39 -10.18
C ILE A 121 17.12 11.19 -8.88
N LEU A 122 16.39 10.67 -7.88
CA LEU A 122 16.23 11.35 -6.59
C LEU A 122 17.56 11.45 -5.82
N GLN A 123 18.37 10.38 -5.83
CA GLN A 123 19.68 10.37 -5.18
C GLN A 123 20.66 11.32 -5.87
N GLU A 124 20.68 11.37 -7.20
CA GLU A 124 21.45 12.34 -7.96
C GLU A 124 21.02 13.76 -7.61
N PHE A 125 19.73 14.04 -7.57
CA PHE A 125 19.21 15.35 -7.20
C PHE A 125 19.63 15.77 -5.78
N GLU A 126 19.51 14.88 -4.80
CA GLU A 126 19.97 15.14 -3.44
C GLU A 126 21.48 15.39 -3.36
N HIS A 127 22.27 14.63 -4.12
CA HIS A 127 23.72 14.80 -4.16
C HIS A 127 24.09 16.19 -4.68
N HIS A 128 23.47 16.63 -5.78
CA HIS A 128 23.69 17.95 -6.34
C HIS A 128 23.25 19.08 -5.40
N ARG A 129 22.11 18.91 -4.70
CA ARG A 129 21.66 19.89 -3.71
C ARG A 129 22.67 20.09 -2.59
N ARG A 130 23.25 18.99 -2.06
CA ARG A 130 24.25 19.05 -0.97
C ARG A 130 25.59 19.65 -1.39
N LEU A 131 25.92 19.63 -2.69
CA LEU A 131 27.15 20.25 -3.23
C LEU A 131 26.99 21.74 -3.51
N ALA A 132 25.75 22.24 -3.55
CA ALA A 132 25.42 23.64 -3.79
C ALA A 132 25.21 24.46 -2.50
N GLU A 133 25.25 23.80 -1.33
CA GLU A 133 25.21 24.38 0.03
C GLU A 133 26.62 24.50 0.62
#